data_AF-A0A0G1F6N3-F1
#
_entry.id   AF-A0A0G1F6N3-F1
#
_cell.length_a   1.000
_cell.length_b   1.000
_cell.length_c   1.000
_cell.angle_alpha   90.00
_cell.angle_beta   90.00
_cell.angle_gamma   90.00
#
_symmetry.space_group_name_H-M   'P 1'
#
loop_
_entity.id
_entity.type
_entity.pdbx_description
1 polymer ?
#
loop_
_entity_poly.entity_id
_entity_poly.type
_entity_poly.pdbx_seq_one_letter_code
_entity_poly.pdbx_strand_id
1 'polypeptide(L)'
;MYRFKIFSKIIICVFFFLSFPDQVFAEVSDQFITVVNPVRISAYSAKPAEGVENEYLVIHKNNISATWLLTYDAIQNPEVVSVVKGMDTSQELGIFLEVTPAYAKESGVVYRNTGSWHHAASVFLSGYIKEDRRILIDEVFQTFKEKFGYYPKSVGSWWTDAYSLSYMKEKYGIMANLVCSDQYSTDGYQIWGQPWVLPYYPSKLYSAVPASTSADKLDIVNLQWAPRDPLNGYQSSLYSSQDYLVAPIRQDVSYFKKLINMYLSMNKLNNFAQVTVGLESDLDPSGYKGEFTKQIEYVNNLTSSGVKALTMADFSTWYRQKFTDVSPGYKIESKDLLGKNIQSFWYGSGKSRLFYIKDFDKNEIKILDLRIYNSSLKDPYYDSPNFQFTLSENTPAVIDAVSNPNNIWILNGDFEIVTNDNDLLIRGRGIKIPDFIKKSPLINITQTGNEVKISMVGDLVPAGGIEIKDLSAEALHFFRQKLAVLYLLIGRGWNYFTKVSYTVPQGEVYALLYLKSQPSGRVLVYDGECLQCSWHTEFKPPAFSNQRRYVGKYSGNPITYNKSVFVAKTQSEAKKEFDKLHAKYVYLVKFENYTEKLPFSPGDLNVEKIFSNANAEIWAVKSPNL
;
A
#
# COMPACT_ATOMS: atom_id res chain seq x y z
N MET A 1 66.87 35.68 -55.40
CA MET A 1 66.11 35.72 -56.67
C MET A 1 65.19 34.51 -56.69
N TYR A 2 63.90 34.75 -56.88
CA TYR A 2 62.74 33.93 -56.48
C TYR A 2 62.70 32.46 -56.97
N ARG A 3 62.27 31.55 -56.08
CA ARG A 3 61.16 30.58 -56.30
C ARG A 3 60.87 29.77 -55.02
N PHE A 4 59.80 30.14 -54.32
CA PHE A 4 59.23 29.37 -53.21
C PHE A 4 58.40 28.20 -53.77
N LYS A 5 58.71 26.97 -53.34
CA LYS A 5 57.93 25.75 -53.54
C LYS A 5 57.25 25.37 -52.22
N ILE A 6 55.93 25.27 -52.28
CA ILE A 6 55.02 24.26 -51.69
C ILE A 6 55.68 23.27 -50.73
N PHE A 7 55.24 23.21 -49.47
CA PHE A 7 54.47 22.08 -48.92
C PHE A 7 54.04 22.30 -47.46
N SER A 8 52.81 21.89 -47.22
CA SER A 8 52.01 21.93 -45.99
C SER A 8 52.67 21.21 -44.80
N LYS A 9 52.61 21.83 -43.61
CA LYS A 9 52.82 21.15 -42.32
C LYS A 9 51.51 21.20 -41.54
N ILE A 10 50.75 20.09 -41.60
CA ILE A 10 49.68 19.79 -40.65
C ILE A 10 50.33 18.96 -39.53
N ILE A 11 50.35 19.51 -38.32
CA ILE A 11 50.70 18.80 -37.10
C ILE A 11 49.44 18.06 -36.64
N ILE A 12 49.44 16.73 -36.74
CA ILE A 12 48.43 15.85 -36.14
C ILE A 12 49.00 15.39 -34.79
N CYS A 13 48.48 15.94 -33.69
CA CYS A 13 48.65 15.39 -32.36
C CYS A 13 47.74 14.17 -32.21
N VAL A 14 48.32 12.97 -32.23
CA VAL A 14 47.62 11.73 -31.85
C VAL A 14 47.72 11.58 -30.33
N PHE A 15 46.64 11.92 -29.62
CA PHE A 15 46.43 11.49 -28.25
C PHE A 15 45.99 10.02 -28.28
N PHE A 16 46.90 9.11 -27.91
CA PHE A 16 46.53 7.73 -27.57
C PHE A 16 45.82 7.75 -26.20
N PHE A 17 44.48 7.73 -26.21
CA PHE A 17 43.70 7.30 -25.06
C PHE A 17 43.82 5.77 -24.96
N LEU A 18 44.73 5.30 -24.11
CA LEU A 18 44.73 3.92 -23.63
C LEU A 18 43.59 3.79 -22.61
N SER A 19 42.38 3.52 -23.10
CA SER A 19 41.27 3.07 -22.27
C SER A 19 41.51 1.61 -21.90
N PHE A 20 42.22 1.38 -20.79
CA PHE A 20 42.13 0.09 -20.12
C PHE A 20 40.69 -0.03 -19.58
N PRO A 21 39.97 -1.13 -19.86
CA PRO A 21 38.72 -1.37 -19.16
C PRO A 21 39.06 -1.57 -17.69
N ASP A 22 38.63 -0.65 -16.84
CA ASP A 22 38.56 -0.92 -15.42
C ASP A 22 37.72 -2.19 -15.27
N GLN A 23 38.37 -3.30 -14.92
CA GLN A 23 37.67 -4.42 -14.31
C GLN A 23 37.19 -3.92 -12.95
N VAL A 24 36.05 -3.25 -12.94
CA VAL A 24 35.27 -3.01 -11.74
C VAL A 24 34.85 -4.40 -11.28
N PHE A 25 35.60 -4.96 -10.34
CA PHE A 25 35.10 -6.07 -9.53
C PHE A 25 33.79 -5.56 -8.92
N ALA A 26 32.66 -6.14 -9.33
CA ALA A 26 31.38 -5.87 -8.70
C ALA A 26 31.54 -6.23 -7.22
N GLU A 27 31.64 -5.21 -6.37
CA GLU A 27 31.64 -5.39 -4.92
C GLU A 27 30.32 -6.11 -4.58
N VAL A 28 30.43 -7.32 -4.04
CA VAL A 28 29.23 -8.10 -3.68
C VAL A 28 28.49 -7.30 -2.64
N SER A 29 27.32 -6.79 -3.00
CA SER A 29 26.57 -5.90 -2.13
C SER A 29 26.02 -6.67 -0.92
N ASP A 30 25.82 -5.95 0.19
CA ASP A 30 25.49 -6.54 1.48
C ASP A 30 24.19 -7.38 1.46
N GLN A 31 24.17 -8.45 2.26
CA GLN A 31 23.01 -9.32 2.45
C GLN A 31 22.57 -9.30 3.91
N PHE A 32 21.28 -9.07 4.14
CA PHE A 32 20.70 -8.92 5.47
C PHE A 32 19.48 -9.82 5.67
N ILE A 33 19.32 -10.27 6.90
CA ILE A 33 18.07 -10.84 7.41
C ILE A 33 17.72 -10.05 8.66
N THR A 34 16.51 -9.50 8.73
CA THR A 34 16.01 -8.85 9.95
C THR A 34 15.05 -9.79 10.64
N VAL A 35 15.35 -10.21 11.87
CA VAL A 35 14.48 -11.12 12.63
C VAL A 35 13.61 -10.31 13.57
N VAL A 36 12.29 -10.44 13.46
CA VAL A 36 11.32 -9.63 14.22
C VAL A 36 10.23 -10.54 14.77
N ASN A 37 9.85 -10.38 16.03
CA ASN A 37 8.81 -11.19 16.67
C ASN A 37 7.79 -10.28 17.36
N PRO A 38 6.56 -10.14 16.82
CA PRO A 38 5.47 -9.46 17.51
C PRO A 38 5.02 -10.24 18.76
N VAL A 39 5.02 -9.57 19.92
CA VAL A 39 4.64 -10.13 21.22
C VAL A 39 3.28 -9.60 21.65
N ARG A 40 2.27 -10.47 21.70
CA ARG A 40 0.89 -10.13 22.07
C ARG A 40 0.35 -11.02 23.18
N ILE A 41 -0.51 -10.44 24.03
CA ILE A 41 -1.36 -11.21 24.93
C ILE A 41 -2.62 -11.58 24.15
N SER A 42 -2.67 -12.80 23.61
CA SER A 42 -3.79 -13.26 22.79
C SER A 42 -4.63 -14.32 23.48
N ALA A 43 -5.85 -14.51 23.01
CA ALA A 43 -6.69 -15.63 23.43
C ALA A 43 -6.16 -16.99 22.92
N TYR A 44 -5.20 -16.99 22.00
CA TYR A 44 -4.65 -18.20 21.39
C TYR A 44 -3.55 -18.85 22.25
N SER A 45 -2.91 -18.09 23.15
CA SER A 45 -1.92 -18.60 24.09
C SER A 45 -2.37 -18.38 25.53
N ALA A 46 -2.65 -19.48 26.23
CA ALA A 46 -2.95 -19.45 27.67
C ALA A 46 -1.72 -19.11 28.53
N LYS A 47 -0.51 -19.11 27.94
CA LYS A 47 0.76 -18.93 28.64
C LYS A 47 1.72 -18.05 27.81
N PRO A 48 1.43 -16.75 27.67
CA PRO A 48 2.18 -15.86 26.79
C PRO A 48 3.68 -15.79 27.16
N ALA A 49 4.03 -15.77 28.45
CA ALA A 49 5.43 -15.74 28.88
C ALA A 49 6.21 -17.01 28.47
N GLU A 50 5.60 -18.20 28.60
CA GLU A 50 6.20 -19.46 28.16
C GLU A 50 6.37 -19.50 26.63
N GLY A 51 5.43 -18.92 25.88
CA GLY A 51 5.53 -18.76 24.42
C GLY A 51 6.75 -17.92 24.02
N VAL A 52 6.86 -16.71 24.58
CA VAL A 52 7.99 -15.80 24.35
C VAL A 52 9.32 -16.44 24.74
N GLU A 53 9.37 -17.13 25.89
CA GLU A 53 10.59 -17.81 26.34
C GLU A 53 11.01 -18.93 25.38
N ASN A 54 10.09 -19.77 24.92
CA ASN A 54 10.41 -20.86 23.99
C ASN A 54 10.86 -20.34 22.63
N GLU A 55 10.25 -19.27 22.12
CA GLU A 55 10.70 -18.62 20.89
C GLU A 55 12.11 -18.04 21.06
N TYR A 56 12.36 -17.35 22.17
CA TYR A 56 13.67 -16.77 22.47
C TYR A 56 14.76 -17.84 22.61
N LEU A 57 14.47 -18.97 23.25
CA LEU A 57 15.44 -20.07 23.40
C LEU A 57 15.91 -20.60 22.04
N VAL A 58 15.02 -20.65 21.03
CA VAL A 58 15.40 -21.04 19.66
C VAL A 58 16.31 -20.00 19.02
N ILE A 59 15.99 -18.71 19.16
CA ILE A 59 16.79 -17.59 18.63
C ILE A 59 18.17 -17.53 19.31
N HIS A 60 18.19 -17.58 20.63
CA HIS A 60 19.40 -17.52 21.47
C HIS A 60 20.35 -18.68 21.16
N LYS A 61 19.83 -19.91 21.10
CA LYS A 61 20.64 -21.11 20.75
C LYS A 61 21.35 -20.97 19.40
N ASN A 62 20.76 -20.20 18.49
CA ASN A 62 21.29 -19.97 17.14
C ASN A 62 22.10 -18.68 17.01
N ASN A 63 22.36 -17.94 18.11
CA ASN A 63 23.11 -16.69 18.14
C ASN A 63 22.58 -15.64 17.15
N ILE A 64 21.25 -15.51 17.07
CA ILE A 64 20.59 -14.57 16.17
C ILE A 64 20.14 -13.32 16.94
N SER A 65 20.53 -12.15 16.46
CA SER A 65 19.97 -10.88 16.92
C SER A 65 18.56 -10.70 16.36
N ALA A 66 17.61 -10.32 17.22
CA ALA A 66 16.21 -10.15 16.83
C ALA A 66 15.56 -8.95 17.56
N THR A 67 14.45 -8.48 17.00
CA THR A 67 13.62 -7.42 17.58
C THR A 67 12.31 -7.98 18.09
N TRP A 68 11.95 -7.69 19.33
CA TRP A 68 10.72 -8.12 20.00
C TRP A 68 9.78 -6.92 20.12
N LEU A 69 8.70 -6.90 19.34
CA LEU A 69 7.75 -5.79 19.33
C LEU A 69 6.61 -6.09 20.30
N LEU A 70 6.57 -5.40 21.44
CA LEU A 70 5.60 -5.67 22.50
C LEU A 70 4.33 -4.83 22.33
N THR A 71 3.17 -5.49 22.35
CA THR A 71 1.88 -4.80 22.53
C THR A 71 1.80 -4.12 23.90
N TYR A 72 0.94 -3.11 24.04
CA TYR A 72 0.68 -2.45 25.33
C TYR A 72 0.39 -3.48 26.45
N ASP A 73 -0.47 -4.44 26.16
CA ASP A 73 -0.86 -5.48 27.13
C ASP A 73 0.33 -6.40 27.50
N ALA A 74 1.25 -6.67 26.56
CA ALA A 74 2.46 -7.43 26.84
C ALA A 74 3.45 -6.64 27.71
N ILE A 75 3.57 -5.32 27.53
CA ILE A 75 4.39 -4.44 28.38
C ILE A 75 3.85 -4.38 29.81
N GLN A 76 2.54 -4.52 30.00
CA GLN A 76 1.92 -4.56 31.33
C GLN A 76 1.98 -5.94 32.00
N ASN A 77 2.23 -7.02 31.25
CA ASN A 77 2.29 -8.36 31.80
C ASN A 77 3.63 -8.63 32.52
N PRO A 78 3.66 -8.82 33.86
CA PRO A 78 4.91 -8.97 34.61
C PRO A 78 5.74 -10.21 34.23
N GLU A 79 5.10 -11.31 33.85
CA GLU A 79 5.78 -12.55 33.47
C GLU A 79 6.48 -12.37 32.11
N VAL A 80 5.79 -11.80 31.13
CA VAL A 80 6.39 -11.47 29.83
C VAL A 80 7.54 -10.47 29.99
N VAL A 81 7.34 -9.41 30.78
CA VAL A 81 8.39 -8.42 31.09
C VAL A 81 9.60 -9.07 31.75
N SER A 82 9.40 -10.05 32.64
CA SER A 82 10.50 -10.80 33.26
C SER A 82 11.31 -11.57 32.22
N VAL A 83 10.65 -12.21 31.26
CA VAL A 83 11.33 -12.95 30.18
C VAL A 83 12.14 -11.99 29.30
N VAL A 84 11.53 -10.94 28.77
CA VAL A 84 12.23 -10.03 27.83
C VAL A 84 13.36 -9.23 28.49
N LYS A 85 13.27 -8.94 29.80
CA LYS A 85 14.38 -8.32 30.55
C LYS A 85 15.54 -9.29 30.81
N GLY A 86 15.27 -10.59 30.81
CA GLY A 86 16.28 -11.64 30.98
C GLY A 86 16.99 -12.03 29.67
N MET A 87 16.56 -11.50 28.53
CA MET A 87 17.18 -11.76 27.23
C MET A 87 18.58 -11.16 27.13
N ASP A 88 19.42 -11.75 26.29
CA ASP A 88 20.75 -11.22 26.01
C ASP A 88 20.72 -9.86 25.28
N THR A 89 21.84 -9.14 25.31
CA THR A 89 21.92 -7.76 24.80
C THR A 89 21.80 -7.64 23.28
N SER A 90 21.79 -8.75 22.55
CA SER A 90 21.58 -8.75 21.10
C SER A 90 20.10 -8.73 20.70
N GLN A 91 19.20 -8.77 21.70
CA GLN A 91 17.76 -8.68 21.53
C GLN A 91 17.29 -7.22 21.71
N GLU A 92 16.70 -6.64 20.66
CA GLU A 92 16.08 -5.31 20.70
C GLU A 92 14.63 -5.42 21.20
N LEU A 93 14.21 -4.50 22.07
CA LEU A 93 12.80 -4.34 22.44
C LEU A 93 12.17 -3.13 21.74
N GLY A 94 10.97 -3.32 21.20
CA GLY A 94 10.17 -2.28 20.55
C GLY A 94 8.68 -2.38 20.89
N ILE A 95 7.85 -1.61 20.20
CA ILE A 95 6.39 -1.59 20.43
C ILE A 95 5.65 -2.17 19.22
N PHE A 96 4.69 -3.06 19.47
CA PHE A 96 3.69 -3.47 18.49
C PHE A 96 2.37 -2.74 18.75
N LEU A 97 1.93 -1.93 17.79
CA LEU A 97 0.82 -1.00 17.92
C LEU A 97 -0.49 -1.70 17.56
N GLU A 98 -1.13 -2.29 18.57
CA GLU A 98 -2.50 -2.80 18.49
C GLU A 98 -3.32 -2.18 19.62
N VAL A 99 -4.39 -1.49 19.28
CA VAL A 99 -5.28 -0.86 20.26
C VAL A 99 -6.21 -1.92 20.85
N THR A 100 -6.10 -2.14 22.16
CA THR A 100 -6.96 -3.06 22.92
C THR A 100 -7.90 -2.29 23.84
N PRO A 101 -8.97 -2.93 24.35
CA PRO A 101 -9.86 -2.27 25.31
C PRO A 101 -9.13 -1.76 26.56
N ALA A 102 -8.14 -2.50 27.05
CA ALA A 102 -7.36 -2.13 28.22
C ALA A 102 -6.45 -0.93 27.93
N TYR A 103 -5.72 -0.98 26.81
CA TYR A 103 -4.86 0.11 26.35
C TYR A 103 -5.65 1.41 26.14
N ALA A 104 -6.76 1.36 25.39
CA ALA A 104 -7.59 2.54 25.15
C ALA A 104 -8.15 3.13 26.46
N LYS A 105 -8.63 2.27 27.37
CA LYS A 105 -9.14 2.69 28.68
C LYS A 105 -8.07 3.40 29.51
N GLU A 106 -6.87 2.84 29.60
CA GLU A 106 -5.79 3.45 30.38
C GLU A 106 -5.34 4.78 29.77
N SER A 107 -5.36 4.87 28.44
CA SER A 107 -5.07 6.11 27.71
C SER A 107 -6.17 7.17 27.84
N GLY A 108 -7.33 6.85 28.43
CA GLY A 108 -8.50 7.74 28.45
C GLY A 108 -9.18 7.93 27.09
N VAL A 109 -8.96 7.02 26.15
CA VAL A 109 -9.53 7.03 24.79
C VAL A 109 -10.69 6.03 24.71
N VAL A 110 -11.77 6.41 24.00
CA VAL A 110 -12.93 5.53 23.81
C VAL A 110 -12.56 4.39 22.85
N TYR A 111 -12.51 3.16 23.36
CA TYR A 111 -12.29 1.99 22.53
C TYR A 111 -13.42 1.79 21.51
N ARG A 112 -13.05 1.59 20.24
CA ARG A 112 -14.02 1.35 19.16
C ARG A 112 -14.38 -0.13 19.09
N ASN A 113 -15.30 -0.58 19.95
CA ASN A 113 -15.77 -1.95 19.90
C ASN A 113 -16.68 -2.20 18.68
N THR A 114 -16.12 -2.83 17.65
CA THR A 114 -16.85 -3.21 16.42
C THR A 114 -17.26 -4.69 16.39
N GLY A 115 -17.24 -5.37 17.55
CA GLY A 115 -17.60 -6.78 17.69
C GLY A 115 -16.44 -7.76 17.45
N SER A 116 -15.32 -7.29 16.91
CA SER A 116 -14.08 -8.07 16.79
C SER A 116 -12.87 -7.18 17.05
N TRP A 117 -11.85 -7.77 17.69
CA TRP A 117 -10.61 -7.06 18.01
C TRP A 117 -9.82 -6.71 16.75
N HIS A 118 -9.78 -7.60 15.74
CA HIS A 118 -8.99 -7.43 14.51
C HIS A 118 -9.66 -6.55 13.45
N HIS A 119 -10.83 -5.97 13.72
CA HIS A 119 -11.38 -5.01 12.76
C HIS A 119 -10.50 -3.75 12.72
N ALA A 120 -10.25 -3.23 11.51
CA ALA A 120 -9.32 -2.12 11.28
C ALA A 120 -9.64 -0.89 12.12
N ALA A 121 -10.94 -0.54 12.24
CA ALA A 121 -11.41 0.57 13.08
C ALA A 121 -11.13 0.39 14.58
N SER A 122 -10.95 -0.84 15.06
CA SER A 122 -10.69 -1.14 16.47
C SER A 122 -9.19 -1.15 16.77
N VAL A 123 -8.42 -1.89 15.96
CA VAL A 123 -7.03 -2.29 16.26
C VAL A 123 -5.99 -1.29 15.83
N PHE A 124 -6.20 -0.56 14.73
CA PHE A 124 -5.20 0.36 14.19
C PHE A 124 -5.41 1.78 14.70
N LEU A 125 -4.30 2.51 14.84
CA LEU A 125 -4.32 3.94 15.15
C LEU A 125 -5.14 4.73 14.11
N SER A 126 -5.11 4.32 12.84
CA SER A 126 -5.91 4.95 11.78
C SER A 126 -7.42 4.91 12.04
N GLY A 127 -7.91 4.01 12.89
CA GLY A 127 -9.31 3.96 13.33
C GLY A 127 -9.74 5.08 14.29
N TYR A 128 -8.78 5.84 14.82
CA TYR A 128 -8.99 6.91 15.79
C TYR A 128 -8.70 8.28 15.16
N ILE A 129 -9.27 9.35 15.72
CA ILE A 129 -8.94 10.72 15.30
C ILE A 129 -7.51 11.07 15.73
N LYS A 130 -6.89 12.07 15.08
CA LYS A 130 -5.48 12.44 15.31
C LYS A 130 -5.15 12.72 16.79
N GLU A 131 -6.06 13.38 17.50
CA GLU A 131 -5.95 13.66 18.93
C GLU A 131 -5.80 12.36 19.74
N ASP A 132 -6.71 11.42 19.54
CA ASP A 132 -6.70 10.11 20.20
C ASP A 132 -5.48 9.27 19.79
N ARG A 133 -5.06 9.33 18.52
CA ARG A 133 -3.81 8.68 18.06
C ARG A 133 -2.61 9.14 18.88
N ARG A 134 -2.47 10.46 19.10
CA ARG A 134 -1.37 11.02 19.89
C ARG A 134 -1.43 10.58 21.35
N ILE A 135 -2.61 10.57 21.95
CA ILE A 135 -2.80 10.13 23.34
C ILE A 135 -2.42 8.65 23.51
N LEU A 136 -2.91 7.78 22.63
CA LEU A 136 -2.54 6.36 22.60
C LEU A 136 -1.01 6.21 22.48
N ILE A 137 -0.42 6.81 21.44
CA ILE A 137 1.04 6.76 21.22
C ILE A 137 1.80 7.23 22.46
N ASP A 138 1.39 8.35 23.06
CA ASP A 138 2.07 8.88 24.23
C ASP A 138 2.04 7.90 25.40
N GLU A 139 0.88 7.32 25.67
CA GLU A 139 0.68 6.36 26.76
C GLU A 139 1.58 5.13 26.60
N VAL A 140 1.57 4.47 25.44
CA VAL A 140 2.38 3.26 25.25
C VAL A 140 3.88 3.55 25.27
N PHE A 141 4.33 4.72 24.77
CA PHE A 141 5.74 5.11 24.83
C PHE A 141 6.19 5.44 26.26
N GLN A 142 5.36 6.11 27.06
CA GLN A 142 5.68 6.36 28.47
C GLN A 142 5.70 5.07 29.27
N THR A 143 4.66 4.25 29.13
CA THR A 143 4.61 2.91 29.73
C THR A 143 5.85 2.08 29.36
N PHE A 144 6.27 2.07 28.09
CA PHE A 144 7.50 1.39 27.67
C PHE A 144 8.74 1.94 28.39
N LYS A 145 8.91 3.27 28.43
CA LYS A 145 10.05 3.90 29.11
C LYS A 145 10.06 3.62 30.62
N GLU A 146 8.91 3.61 31.27
CA GLU A 146 8.80 3.26 32.69
C GLU A 146 9.24 1.82 32.96
N LYS A 147 8.90 0.88 32.07
CA LYS A 147 9.31 -0.53 32.23
C LYS A 147 10.78 -0.76 31.88
N PHE A 148 11.31 -0.13 30.84
CA PHE A 148 12.61 -0.49 30.25
C PHE A 148 13.70 0.59 30.37
N GLY A 149 13.34 1.82 30.77
CA GLY A 149 14.28 2.92 31.03
C GLY A 149 14.64 3.78 29.81
N TYR A 150 14.12 3.47 28.62
CA TYR A 150 14.39 4.19 27.37
C TYR A 150 13.17 4.18 26.45
N TYR A 151 13.12 5.07 25.45
CA TYR A 151 12.11 5.00 24.38
C TYR A 151 12.57 4.05 23.26
N PRO A 152 11.67 3.25 22.68
CA PRO A 152 12.04 2.27 21.67
C PRO A 152 12.49 2.95 20.37
N LYS A 153 13.40 2.30 19.64
CA LYS A 153 13.84 2.74 18.31
C LYS A 153 12.99 2.16 17.18
N SER A 154 12.35 1.02 17.44
CA SER A 154 11.56 0.27 16.48
C SER A 154 10.12 0.13 16.97
N VAL A 155 9.19 0.33 16.04
CA VAL A 155 7.77 0.07 16.24
C VAL A 155 7.26 -0.84 15.14
N GLY A 156 6.02 -1.29 15.23
CA GLY A 156 5.38 -1.99 14.13
C GLY A 156 3.91 -2.23 14.36
N SER A 157 3.20 -2.53 13.30
CA SER A 157 1.85 -3.09 13.33
C SER A 157 1.55 -3.67 11.96
N TRP A 158 0.39 -4.30 11.77
CA TRP A 158 -0.04 -4.67 10.42
C TRP A 158 -0.24 -3.44 9.53
N TRP A 159 -0.63 -2.30 10.11
CA TRP A 159 -0.69 -1.02 9.42
C TRP A 159 -0.48 0.18 10.35
N THR A 160 0.60 0.94 10.11
CA THR A 160 0.88 2.21 10.79
C THR A 160 0.79 3.36 9.77
N ASP A 161 -0.15 4.27 9.99
CA ASP A 161 -0.40 5.40 9.09
C ASP A 161 0.71 6.46 9.15
N ALA A 162 0.83 7.27 8.09
CA ALA A 162 1.90 8.26 7.95
C ALA A 162 1.87 9.36 9.02
N TYR A 163 0.68 9.74 9.50
CA TYR A 163 0.55 10.75 10.55
C TYR A 163 1.11 10.21 11.88
N SER A 164 0.71 8.99 12.27
CA SER A 164 1.20 8.33 13.48
C SER A 164 2.71 8.11 13.43
N LEU A 165 3.26 7.64 12.30
CA LEU A 165 4.70 7.49 12.11
C LEU A 165 5.46 8.82 12.24
N SER A 166 4.95 9.89 11.63
CA SER A 166 5.56 11.22 11.71
C SER A 166 5.60 11.72 13.15
N TYR A 167 4.49 11.59 13.89
CA TYR A 167 4.43 11.98 15.30
C TYR A 167 5.42 11.19 16.16
N MET A 168 5.50 9.86 16.00
CA MET A 168 6.45 9.02 16.71
C MET A 168 7.91 9.38 16.38
N LYS A 169 8.21 9.70 15.12
CA LYS A 169 9.55 10.13 14.70
C LYS A 169 9.93 11.45 15.34
N GLU A 170 9.06 12.45 15.26
CA GLU A 170 9.32 13.80 15.75
C GLU A 170 9.47 13.84 17.27
N LYS A 171 8.61 13.12 18.00
CA LYS A 171 8.59 13.16 19.47
C LYS A 171 9.51 12.14 20.15
N TYR A 172 9.58 10.92 19.60
CA TYR A 172 10.27 9.80 20.24
C TYR A 172 11.51 9.32 19.48
N GLY A 173 11.75 9.81 18.26
CA GLY A 173 12.98 9.51 17.52
C GLY A 173 13.06 8.10 16.97
N ILE A 174 11.92 7.43 16.74
CA ILE A 174 11.90 6.10 16.11
C ILE A 174 12.61 6.12 14.75
N MET A 175 13.16 4.99 14.34
CA MET A 175 13.89 4.86 13.08
C MET A 175 13.47 3.64 12.24
N ALA A 176 12.74 2.70 12.81
CA ALA A 176 12.25 1.53 12.07
C ALA A 176 10.77 1.28 12.36
N ASN A 177 10.04 0.85 11.33
CA ASN A 177 8.64 0.44 11.42
C ASN A 177 8.45 -0.90 10.72
N LEU A 178 7.91 -1.90 11.42
CA LEU A 178 7.41 -3.12 10.79
C LEU A 178 6.03 -2.82 10.19
N VAL A 179 5.83 -3.20 8.93
CA VAL A 179 4.54 -3.07 8.23
C VAL A 179 4.22 -4.37 7.51
N CYS A 180 2.93 -4.69 7.36
CA CYS A 180 2.54 -5.84 6.55
C CYS A 180 2.98 -5.65 5.09
N SER A 181 3.57 -6.68 4.50
CA SER A 181 3.88 -6.78 3.08
C SER A 181 2.60 -6.69 2.26
N ASP A 182 2.73 -6.12 1.06
CA ASP A 182 1.63 -5.97 0.12
C ASP A 182 0.75 -7.22 0.02
N GLN A 183 -0.55 -7.06 0.24
CA GLN A 183 -1.58 -8.08 0.13
C GLN A 183 -2.88 -7.46 -0.36
N TYR A 184 -3.52 -8.13 -1.32
CA TYR A 184 -4.74 -7.58 -1.91
C TYR A 184 -5.94 -7.65 -0.96
N SER A 185 -6.10 -8.75 -0.22
CA SER A 185 -7.18 -8.92 0.75
C SER A 185 -6.94 -10.14 1.64
N THR A 186 -6.44 -9.91 2.86
CA THR A 186 -6.30 -10.94 3.90
C THR A 186 -6.71 -10.34 5.24
N ASP A 187 -7.47 -11.08 6.05
CA ASP A 187 -8.00 -10.64 7.35
C ASP A 187 -8.82 -9.33 7.32
N GLY A 188 -9.42 -9.02 6.17
CA GLY A 188 -10.15 -7.76 5.98
C GLY A 188 -9.25 -6.55 5.70
N TYR A 189 -7.96 -6.76 5.47
CA TYR A 189 -7.01 -5.71 5.13
C TYR A 189 -6.57 -5.82 3.67
N GLN A 190 -6.89 -4.78 2.91
CA GLN A 190 -6.30 -4.51 1.61
C GLN A 190 -5.15 -3.52 1.82
N ILE A 191 -3.93 -4.00 1.71
CA ILE A 191 -2.71 -3.18 1.75
C ILE A 191 -2.00 -3.43 0.43
N TRP A 192 -2.33 -2.61 -0.57
CA TRP A 192 -2.06 -2.92 -1.96
C TRP A 192 -1.45 -1.73 -2.67
N GLY A 193 -0.26 -1.91 -3.24
CA GLY A 193 0.42 -0.83 -3.93
C GLY A 193 1.73 -0.36 -3.33
N GLN A 194 2.19 -0.95 -2.23
CA GLN A 194 3.52 -0.68 -1.65
C GLN A 194 4.64 -1.17 -2.57
N PRO A 195 5.89 -0.73 -2.35
CA PRO A 195 7.05 -1.46 -2.87
C PRO A 195 6.93 -2.96 -2.56
N TRP A 196 7.32 -3.85 -3.46
CA TRP A 196 7.17 -5.29 -3.25
C TRP A 196 8.25 -5.83 -2.30
N VAL A 197 7.89 -6.10 -1.04
CA VAL A 197 8.69 -6.80 0.00
C VAL A 197 9.96 -6.07 0.50
N LEU A 198 10.42 -5.04 -0.17
CA LEU A 198 11.69 -4.38 0.15
C LEU A 198 11.54 -3.22 1.13
N PRO A 199 12.61 -2.89 1.88
CA PRO A 199 12.58 -1.79 2.82
C PRO A 199 12.69 -0.43 2.11
N TYR A 200 11.95 0.55 2.61
CA TYR A 200 11.91 1.89 2.03
C TYR A 200 11.66 2.97 3.08
N TYR A 201 12.02 4.22 2.76
CA TYR A 201 11.51 5.38 3.48
C TYR A 201 10.11 5.73 2.96
N PRO A 202 9.09 5.77 3.82
CA PRO A 202 7.78 6.21 3.40
C PRO A 202 7.74 7.73 3.18
N SER A 203 6.74 8.17 2.41
CA SER A 203 6.32 9.58 2.36
C SER A 203 5.75 10.01 3.72
N LYS A 204 5.95 11.28 4.07
CA LYS A 204 5.30 11.94 5.23
C LYS A 204 3.78 11.99 5.11
N LEU A 205 3.24 11.86 3.90
CA LEU A 205 1.80 11.91 3.64
C LEU A 205 1.17 10.53 3.49
N TYR A 206 1.93 9.51 3.07
CA TYR A 206 1.39 8.17 2.90
C TYR A 206 2.42 7.05 3.14
N SER A 207 2.19 6.23 4.17
CA SER A 207 3.07 5.15 4.61
C SER A 207 3.30 4.08 3.52
N ALA A 208 2.31 3.82 2.66
CA ALA A 208 2.45 2.86 1.54
C ALA A 208 3.25 3.39 0.35
N VAL A 209 3.56 4.68 0.31
CA VAL A 209 4.22 5.34 -0.82
C VAL A 209 5.68 5.57 -0.46
N PRO A 210 6.65 5.11 -1.26
CA PRO A 210 8.05 5.43 -1.04
C PRO A 210 8.29 6.92 -1.29
N ALA A 211 9.09 7.55 -0.43
CA ALA A 211 9.46 8.94 -0.60
C ALA A 211 10.23 9.16 -1.90
N SER A 212 9.78 10.13 -2.69
CA SER A 212 10.40 10.47 -3.98
C SER A 212 11.45 11.58 -3.88
N THR A 213 11.47 12.30 -2.76
CA THR A 213 12.43 13.40 -2.48
C THR A 213 12.78 13.45 -0.98
N SER A 214 13.94 14.03 -0.63
CA SER A 214 14.29 14.32 0.76
C SER A 214 13.24 15.12 1.54
N ALA A 215 12.52 16.03 0.88
CA ALA A 215 11.51 16.86 1.55
C ALA A 215 10.29 16.05 1.99
N ASP A 216 9.87 15.11 1.14
CA ASP A 216 8.76 14.18 1.35
C ASP A 216 9.15 12.99 2.25
N LYS A 217 10.45 12.69 2.36
CA LYS A 217 10.95 11.58 3.17
C LYS A 217 10.55 11.69 4.64
N LEU A 218 9.83 10.68 5.13
CA LEU A 218 9.80 10.35 6.53
C LEU A 218 11.00 9.45 6.85
N ASP A 219 11.91 9.95 7.68
CA ASP A 219 13.21 9.32 7.97
C ASP A 219 13.08 8.12 8.95
N ILE A 220 12.29 7.14 8.54
CA ILE A 220 12.01 5.86 9.18
C ILE A 220 12.12 4.79 8.09
N VAL A 221 12.73 3.65 8.39
CA VAL A 221 12.75 2.53 7.45
C VAL A 221 11.53 1.64 7.69
N ASN A 222 10.61 1.58 6.71
CA ASN A 222 9.56 0.58 6.68
C ASN A 222 10.18 -0.77 6.29
N LEU A 223 10.07 -1.77 7.16
CA LEU A 223 10.44 -3.16 6.91
C LEU A 223 9.18 -3.99 6.69
N GLN A 224 9.10 -4.70 5.57
CA GLN A 224 7.89 -5.41 5.18
C GLN A 224 7.85 -6.85 5.71
N TRP A 225 6.70 -7.22 6.28
CA TRP A 225 6.42 -8.49 6.93
C TRP A 225 5.23 -9.23 6.30
N ALA A 226 5.32 -10.49 5.91
CA ALA A 226 6.50 -11.32 5.70
C ALA A 226 6.84 -11.33 4.19
N PRO A 227 8.07 -11.63 3.76
CA PRO A 227 8.44 -11.67 2.36
C PRO A 227 7.53 -12.65 1.60
N ARG A 228 6.97 -12.18 0.49
CA ARG A 228 6.07 -12.93 -0.38
C ARG A 228 6.76 -13.37 -1.65
N ASP A 229 6.33 -14.51 -2.19
CA ASP A 229 6.78 -14.99 -3.49
C ASP A 229 6.47 -13.97 -4.59
N PRO A 230 7.47 -13.54 -5.39
CA PRO A 230 7.26 -12.52 -6.43
C PRO A 230 6.25 -12.89 -7.51
N LEU A 231 5.94 -14.17 -7.71
CA LEU A 231 4.95 -14.63 -8.69
C LEU A 231 3.67 -15.08 -8.01
N ASN A 232 3.77 -16.05 -7.09
CA ASN A 232 2.59 -16.69 -6.50
C ASN A 232 1.99 -15.82 -5.39
N GLY A 233 2.83 -15.05 -4.69
CA GLY A 233 2.44 -14.08 -3.66
C GLY A 233 1.60 -12.93 -4.21
N TYR A 234 1.81 -12.56 -5.48
CA TYR A 234 1.01 -11.54 -6.18
C TYR A 234 -0.47 -11.94 -6.30
N GLN A 235 -0.75 -13.25 -6.43
CA GLN A 235 -2.11 -13.77 -6.55
C GLN A 235 -2.71 -14.19 -5.20
N SER A 236 -1.89 -14.61 -4.25
CA SER A 236 -2.34 -15.07 -2.94
C SER A 236 -1.30 -14.77 -1.88
N SER A 237 -1.72 -14.10 -0.81
CA SER A 237 -0.86 -13.77 0.33
C SER A 237 -0.20 -15.01 0.94
N LEU A 238 -0.88 -16.17 0.89
CA LEU A 238 -0.43 -17.42 1.52
C LEU A 238 0.90 -17.98 0.96
N TYR A 239 1.44 -17.43 -0.13
CA TYR A 239 2.79 -17.72 -0.60
C TYR A 239 3.79 -16.75 0.02
N SER A 240 4.07 -16.95 1.32
CA SER A 240 5.02 -16.16 2.10
C SER A 240 6.00 -17.04 2.90
N SER A 241 6.95 -16.43 3.59
CA SER A 241 7.83 -17.13 4.52
C SER A 241 7.14 -17.66 5.80
N GLN A 242 5.94 -17.16 6.13
CA GLN A 242 5.30 -17.38 7.43
C GLN A 242 4.05 -18.28 7.36
N ASP A 243 3.35 -18.32 6.22
CA ASP A 243 2.05 -18.99 6.08
C ASP A 243 2.13 -20.54 5.99
N TYR A 244 3.20 -21.15 6.51
CA TYR A 244 3.45 -22.60 6.44
C TYR A 244 2.44 -23.45 7.23
N LEU A 245 1.70 -22.86 8.17
CA LEU A 245 0.65 -23.54 8.94
C LEU A 245 -0.74 -23.49 8.24
N VAL A 246 -0.89 -22.71 7.16
CA VAL A 246 -2.19 -22.44 6.56
C VAL A 246 -2.51 -23.43 5.44
N ALA A 247 -3.63 -24.13 5.58
CA ALA A 247 -4.17 -24.99 4.53
C ALA A 247 -4.80 -24.13 3.40
N PRO A 248 -4.72 -24.54 2.12
CA PRO A 248 -4.21 -25.82 1.62
C PRO A 248 -2.70 -25.83 1.28
N ILE A 249 -2.00 -24.69 1.39
CA ILE A 249 -0.66 -24.55 0.81
C ILE A 249 0.40 -25.28 1.63
N ARG A 250 0.38 -25.15 2.96
CA ARG A 250 1.29 -25.85 3.91
C ARG A 250 2.75 -25.91 3.43
N GLN A 251 3.29 -24.75 3.03
CA GLN A 251 4.71 -24.66 2.67
C GLN A 251 5.58 -25.06 3.87
N ASP A 252 6.82 -25.48 3.66
CA ASP A 252 7.72 -25.90 4.73
C ASP A 252 9.07 -25.16 4.63
N VAL A 253 10.04 -25.55 5.46
CA VAL A 253 11.40 -24.99 5.41
C VAL A 253 12.06 -25.11 4.01
N SER A 254 11.65 -26.06 3.16
CA SER A 254 12.18 -26.16 1.79
C SER A 254 11.76 -24.97 0.94
N TYR A 255 10.48 -24.58 1.03
CA TYR A 255 9.99 -23.39 0.37
C TYR A 255 10.59 -22.11 0.95
N PHE A 256 10.66 -22.02 2.28
CA PHE A 256 11.34 -20.91 2.96
C PHE A 256 12.78 -20.73 2.42
N LYS A 257 13.56 -21.81 2.35
CA LYS A 257 14.93 -21.78 1.79
C LYS A 257 14.96 -21.26 0.36
N LYS A 258 14.04 -21.71 -0.51
CA LYS A 258 13.97 -21.21 -1.90
C LYS A 258 13.68 -19.71 -1.94
N LEU A 259 12.70 -19.25 -1.17
CA LEU A 259 12.27 -17.86 -1.12
C LEU A 259 13.37 -16.94 -0.59
N ILE A 260 13.97 -17.29 0.56
CA ILE A 260 15.03 -16.50 1.19
C ILE A 260 16.27 -16.43 0.29
N ASN A 261 16.72 -17.55 -0.29
CA ASN A 261 17.86 -17.54 -1.22
C ASN A 261 17.59 -16.69 -2.45
N MET A 262 16.38 -16.75 -2.99
CA MET A 262 15.99 -15.92 -4.14
C MET A 262 16.17 -14.44 -3.78
N TYR A 263 15.58 -13.99 -2.67
CA TYR A 263 15.71 -12.59 -2.25
C TYR A 263 17.16 -12.18 -1.94
N LEU A 264 17.91 -13.01 -1.20
CA LEU A 264 19.29 -12.70 -0.87
C LEU A 264 20.18 -12.61 -2.12
N SER A 265 19.90 -13.39 -3.16
CA SER A 265 20.63 -13.33 -4.43
C SER A 265 20.42 -12.02 -5.22
N MET A 266 19.40 -11.23 -4.85
CA MET A 266 19.10 -9.95 -5.48
C MET A 266 20.16 -8.87 -5.17
N ASN A 267 21.09 -9.13 -4.26
CA ASN A 267 22.27 -8.29 -4.03
C ASN A 267 23.13 -8.15 -5.31
N LYS A 268 23.03 -9.09 -6.25
CA LYS A 268 23.70 -9.01 -7.56
C LYS A 268 23.07 -7.99 -8.51
N LEU A 269 21.81 -7.62 -8.27
CA LEU A 269 21.03 -6.68 -9.10
C LEU A 269 20.79 -5.34 -8.39
N ASN A 270 21.05 -5.27 -7.09
CA ASN A 270 20.69 -4.15 -6.21
C ASN A 270 21.85 -3.76 -5.30
N ASN A 271 21.70 -2.61 -4.62
CA ASN A 271 22.69 -2.10 -3.65
C ASN A 271 22.82 -2.94 -2.37
N PHE A 272 21.86 -3.84 -2.12
CA PHE A 272 21.84 -4.80 -1.03
C PHE A 272 20.72 -5.82 -1.29
N ALA A 273 20.65 -6.87 -0.49
CA ALA A 273 19.44 -7.68 -0.31
C ALA A 273 19.04 -7.72 1.16
N GLN A 274 17.75 -7.62 1.45
CA GLN A 274 17.21 -7.77 2.79
C GLN A 274 15.87 -8.51 2.75
N VAL A 275 15.62 -9.31 3.77
CA VAL A 275 14.33 -9.92 4.06
C VAL A 275 14.04 -9.84 5.56
N THR A 276 12.77 -9.64 5.91
CA THR A 276 12.31 -9.67 7.30
C THR A 276 11.68 -11.03 7.59
N VAL A 277 12.09 -11.72 8.65
CA VAL A 277 11.55 -13.03 9.02
C VAL A 277 11.24 -13.08 10.52
N GLY A 278 10.48 -14.07 10.95
CA GLY A 278 10.18 -14.34 12.36
C GLY A 278 8.80 -14.97 12.50
N LEU A 279 8.25 -14.92 13.71
CA LEU A 279 6.90 -15.40 14.01
C LEU A 279 6.27 -14.57 15.14
N GLU A 280 4.95 -14.57 15.27
CA GLU A 280 4.30 -13.98 16.42
C GLU A 280 4.52 -14.84 17.68
N SER A 281 4.81 -14.19 18.81
CA SER A 281 5.08 -14.82 20.10
C SER A 281 3.82 -15.21 20.89
N ASP A 282 2.73 -15.55 20.19
CA ASP A 282 1.42 -15.79 20.79
C ASP A 282 0.81 -17.15 20.43
N LEU A 283 1.63 -18.04 19.88
CA LEU A 283 1.28 -19.43 19.68
C LEU A 283 1.41 -20.19 21.00
N ASP A 284 0.86 -21.41 21.02
CA ASP A 284 1.20 -22.37 22.08
C ASP A 284 2.73 -22.60 22.08
N PRO A 285 3.38 -22.74 23.25
CA PRO A 285 4.82 -22.98 23.36
C PRO A 285 5.38 -24.09 22.46
N SER A 286 4.58 -25.11 22.15
CA SER A 286 4.98 -26.19 21.24
C SER A 286 5.14 -25.75 19.78
N GLY A 287 4.49 -24.65 19.36
CA GLY A 287 4.53 -24.11 18.00
C GLY A 287 5.94 -23.70 17.54
N TYR A 288 6.80 -23.27 18.46
CA TYR A 288 8.16 -22.80 18.14
C TYR A 288 9.17 -23.92 17.88
N LYS A 289 8.87 -25.16 18.31
CA LYS A 289 9.78 -26.33 18.19
C LYS A 289 9.82 -26.94 16.78
N GLY A 290 8.87 -26.59 15.92
CA GLY A 290 8.69 -27.17 14.59
C GLY A 290 9.40 -26.39 13.49
N GLU A 291 8.62 -25.94 12.50
CA GLU A 291 9.14 -25.23 11.33
C GLU A 291 9.90 -23.95 11.69
N PHE A 292 9.48 -23.21 12.72
CA PHE A 292 10.19 -22.03 13.20
C PHE A 292 11.65 -22.34 13.56
N THR A 293 11.90 -23.40 14.34
CA THR A 293 13.27 -23.83 14.67
C THR A 293 14.09 -24.13 13.42
N LYS A 294 13.53 -24.85 12.44
CA LYS A 294 14.23 -25.16 11.18
C LYS A 294 14.55 -23.91 10.37
N GLN A 295 13.68 -22.91 10.38
CA GLN A 295 13.90 -21.62 9.71
C GLN A 295 15.03 -20.85 10.39
N ILE A 296 15.03 -20.73 11.71
CA ILE A 296 16.08 -20.03 12.46
C ILE A 296 17.44 -20.74 12.36
N GLU A 297 17.47 -22.08 12.42
CA GLU A 297 18.69 -22.86 12.14
C GLU A 297 19.22 -22.59 10.73
N TYR A 298 18.32 -22.42 9.74
CA TYR A 298 18.73 -22.05 8.40
C TYR A 298 19.28 -20.62 8.31
N VAL A 299 18.67 -19.66 9.01
CA VAL A 299 19.20 -18.29 9.14
C VAL A 299 20.62 -18.32 9.72
N ASN A 300 20.87 -19.10 10.77
CA ASN A 300 22.21 -19.27 11.35
C ASN A 300 23.24 -19.89 10.37
N ASN A 301 22.81 -20.83 9.52
CA ASN A 301 23.68 -21.34 8.46
C ASN A 301 24.04 -20.26 7.42
N LEU A 302 23.11 -19.35 7.13
CA LEU A 302 23.36 -18.22 6.22
C LEU A 302 24.30 -17.18 6.85
N THR A 303 24.22 -16.95 8.16
CA THR A 303 25.16 -16.02 8.84
C THR A 303 26.60 -16.53 8.78
N SER A 304 26.78 -17.85 8.90
CA SER A 304 28.08 -18.51 8.69
C SER A 304 28.63 -18.33 7.26
N SER A 305 27.77 -17.97 6.30
CA SER A 305 28.11 -17.72 4.89
C SER A 305 28.26 -16.23 4.55
N GLY A 306 28.22 -15.34 5.55
CA GLY A 306 28.43 -13.89 5.38
C GLY A 306 27.16 -13.03 5.38
N VAL A 307 25.97 -13.63 5.52
CA VAL A 307 24.71 -12.87 5.66
C VAL A 307 24.61 -12.25 7.05
N LYS A 308 24.20 -10.99 7.16
CA LYS A 308 24.09 -10.29 8.44
C LYS A 308 22.67 -10.44 9.00
N ALA A 309 22.53 -11.17 10.11
CA ALA A 309 21.27 -11.18 10.88
C ALA A 309 21.27 -10.00 11.85
N LEU A 310 20.34 -9.05 11.68
CA LEU A 310 20.30 -7.79 12.42
C LEU A 310 18.94 -7.55 13.07
N THR A 311 18.94 -6.72 14.12
CA THR A 311 17.74 -6.08 14.65
C THR A 311 17.19 -5.04 13.66
N MET A 312 15.94 -4.62 13.83
CA MET A 312 15.33 -3.54 13.06
C MET A 312 16.08 -2.23 13.21
N ALA A 313 16.48 -1.85 14.43
CA ALA A 313 17.25 -0.63 14.66
C ALA A 313 18.64 -0.67 14.00
N ASP A 314 19.33 -1.81 14.05
CA ASP A 314 20.67 -1.93 13.44
C ASP A 314 20.59 -1.89 11.91
N PHE A 315 19.63 -2.61 11.32
CA PHE A 315 19.40 -2.52 9.88
C PHE A 315 19.00 -1.11 9.44
N SER A 316 18.07 -0.47 10.18
CA SER A 316 17.67 0.91 9.88
C SER A 316 18.83 1.89 10.02
N THR A 317 19.71 1.70 11.00
CA THR A 317 20.92 2.52 11.17
C THR A 317 21.83 2.40 9.95
N TRP A 318 22.12 1.16 9.51
CA TRP A 318 22.91 0.92 8.30
C TRP A 318 22.25 1.54 7.06
N TYR A 319 20.96 1.31 6.87
CA TYR A 319 20.20 1.80 5.72
C TYR A 319 20.21 3.34 5.65
N ARG A 320 20.04 3.99 6.80
CA ARG A 320 20.07 5.46 6.96
C ARG A 320 21.43 6.09 6.76
N GLN A 321 22.49 5.37 7.11
CA GLN A 321 23.85 5.81 6.79
C GLN A 321 24.18 5.63 5.31
N LYS A 322 23.69 4.56 4.68
CA LYS A 322 23.96 4.27 3.27
C LYS A 322 23.14 5.14 2.31
N PHE A 323 21.85 5.35 2.61
CA PHE A 323 20.89 6.05 1.77
C PHE A 323 20.37 7.30 2.49
N THR A 324 21.13 8.40 2.41
CA THR A 324 20.85 9.63 3.14
C THR A 324 19.76 10.50 2.52
N ASP A 325 19.46 10.35 1.22
CA ASP A 325 18.42 11.10 0.50
C ASP A 325 17.09 10.33 0.49
N VAL A 326 16.89 9.43 -0.47
CA VAL A 326 15.71 8.56 -0.61
C VAL A 326 16.13 7.10 -0.78
N SER A 327 15.16 6.19 -0.74
CA SER A 327 15.38 4.77 -0.99
C SER A 327 15.89 4.54 -2.41
N PRO A 328 16.87 3.63 -2.62
CA PRO A 328 17.31 3.30 -3.96
C PRO A 328 16.21 2.55 -4.72
N GLY A 329 16.22 2.68 -6.05
CA GLY A 329 15.43 1.79 -6.90
C GLY A 329 15.89 0.33 -6.76
N TYR A 330 14.99 -0.60 -7.06
CA TYR A 330 15.22 -2.02 -6.92
C TYR A 330 14.69 -2.85 -8.09
N LYS A 331 15.24 -4.05 -8.23
CA LYS A 331 14.80 -5.09 -9.19
C LYS A 331 14.72 -6.45 -8.50
N ILE A 332 13.68 -7.22 -8.82
CA ILE A 332 13.57 -8.63 -8.42
C ILE A 332 13.38 -9.46 -9.67
N GLU A 333 14.22 -10.47 -9.85
CA GLU A 333 14.10 -11.45 -10.91
C GLU A 333 14.01 -12.85 -10.31
N SER A 334 12.90 -13.54 -10.56
CA SER A 334 12.69 -14.87 -10.00
C SER A 334 12.03 -15.80 -10.99
N LYS A 335 12.60 -17.00 -11.16
CA LYS A 335 11.85 -18.14 -11.70
C LYS A 335 10.71 -18.51 -10.75
N ASP A 336 9.67 -19.17 -11.26
CA ASP A 336 8.63 -19.71 -10.39
C ASP A 336 9.20 -20.72 -9.38
N LEU A 337 9.01 -20.46 -8.09
CA LEU A 337 9.46 -21.33 -7.01
C LEU A 337 8.69 -22.67 -6.96
N LEU A 338 7.53 -22.72 -7.61
CA LEU A 338 6.67 -23.91 -7.75
C LEU A 338 6.91 -24.68 -9.06
N GLY A 339 7.78 -24.18 -9.94
CA GLY A 339 8.29 -24.93 -11.10
C GLY A 339 7.58 -24.71 -12.44
N LYS A 340 6.68 -23.73 -12.57
CA LYS A 340 6.19 -23.32 -13.91
C LYS A 340 7.33 -22.75 -14.72
N ASN A 341 7.23 -22.85 -16.04
CA ASN A 341 8.17 -22.23 -16.98
C ASN A 341 7.86 -20.73 -17.15
N ILE A 342 7.86 -20.01 -16.03
CA ILE A 342 7.56 -18.59 -15.93
C ILE A 342 8.69 -17.90 -15.15
N GLN A 343 9.10 -16.74 -15.63
CA GLN A 343 9.98 -15.84 -14.89
C GLN A 343 9.24 -14.54 -14.57
N SER A 344 9.34 -14.12 -13.31
CA SER A 344 8.78 -12.89 -12.76
C SER A 344 9.83 -11.79 -12.68
N PHE A 345 9.41 -10.56 -12.97
CA PHE A 345 10.25 -9.37 -12.93
C PHE A 345 9.50 -8.25 -12.22
N TRP A 346 10.09 -7.77 -11.13
CA TRP A 346 9.66 -6.55 -10.46
C TRP A 346 10.69 -5.45 -10.62
N TYR A 347 10.19 -4.24 -10.76
CA TYR A 347 10.96 -3.01 -10.61
C TYR A 347 10.20 -2.08 -9.68
N GLY A 348 10.92 -1.35 -8.83
CA GLY A 348 10.33 -0.25 -8.09
C GLY A 348 11.32 0.85 -7.78
N SER A 349 10.79 2.05 -7.59
CA SER A 349 11.52 3.26 -7.23
C SER A 349 10.62 4.18 -6.40
N GLY A 350 11.13 5.35 -6.01
CA GLY A 350 10.33 6.39 -5.37
C GLY A 350 9.19 6.94 -6.25
N LYS A 351 9.10 6.58 -7.53
CA LYS A 351 8.14 7.13 -8.50
C LYS A 351 7.20 6.11 -9.13
N SER A 352 7.56 4.83 -9.14
CA SER A 352 6.70 3.80 -9.69
C SER A 352 7.04 2.41 -9.19
N ARG A 353 6.12 1.47 -9.42
CA ARG A 353 6.42 0.03 -9.45
C ARG A 353 5.88 -0.59 -10.74
N LEU A 354 6.54 -1.64 -11.18
CA LEU A 354 6.18 -2.44 -12.34
C LEU A 354 6.32 -3.92 -12.00
N PHE A 355 5.32 -4.71 -12.38
CA PHE A 355 5.38 -6.17 -12.38
C PHE A 355 5.04 -6.72 -13.75
N TYR A 356 5.91 -7.59 -14.28
CA TYR A 356 5.60 -8.39 -15.45
C TYR A 356 6.17 -9.79 -15.35
N ILE A 357 5.61 -10.70 -16.14
CA ILE A 357 6.09 -12.08 -16.26
C ILE A 357 6.44 -12.40 -17.71
N LYS A 358 7.41 -13.30 -17.89
CA LYS A 358 7.69 -14.00 -19.14
C LYS A 358 7.16 -15.41 -19.03
N ASP A 359 6.18 -15.74 -19.87
CA ASP A 359 5.59 -17.08 -20.02
C ASP A 359 6.27 -17.75 -21.22
N PHE A 360 7.25 -18.60 -20.95
CA PHE A 360 8.09 -19.19 -22.00
C PHE A 360 7.34 -20.24 -22.83
N ASP A 361 6.34 -20.91 -22.23
CA ASP A 361 5.52 -21.90 -22.94
C ASP A 361 4.62 -21.24 -23.99
N LYS A 362 4.18 -20.00 -23.73
CA LYS A 362 3.36 -19.21 -24.67
C LYS A 362 4.14 -18.23 -25.52
N ASN A 363 5.41 -17.99 -25.20
CA ASN A 363 6.23 -16.92 -25.77
C ASN A 363 5.57 -15.53 -25.61
N GLU A 364 5.12 -15.23 -24.39
CA GLU A 364 4.38 -14.01 -24.06
C GLU A 364 5.05 -13.26 -22.89
N ILE A 365 5.03 -11.92 -22.96
CA ILE A 365 5.24 -11.06 -21.78
C ILE A 365 3.88 -10.51 -21.33
N LYS A 366 3.59 -10.61 -20.03
CA LYS A 366 2.37 -10.07 -19.42
C LYS A 366 2.75 -9.03 -18.38
N ILE A 367 2.40 -7.77 -18.63
CA ILE A 367 2.50 -6.70 -17.64
C ILE A 367 1.23 -6.74 -16.80
N LEU A 368 1.40 -6.97 -15.50
CA LEU A 368 0.34 -7.31 -14.54
C LEU A 368 0.11 -6.22 -13.51
N ASP A 369 1.12 -5.41 -13.20
CA ASP A 369 1.03 -4.26 -12.29
C ASP A 369 1.87 -3.11 -12.84
N LEU A 370 1.31 -1.89 -12.83
CA LEU A 370 2.02 -0.65 -13.09
C LEU A 370 1.37 0.45 -12.26
N ARG A 371 2.11 0.99 -11.28
CA ARG A 371 1.62 2.04 -10.38
C ARG A 371 2.56 3.22 -10.31
N ILE A 372 1.96 4.37 -10.05
CA ILE A 372 2.66 5.64 -9.98
C ILE A 372 2.63 6.16 -8.55
N TYR A 373 3.80 6.50 -8.05
CA TYR A 373 3.98 7.18 -6.78
C TYR A 373 4.19 8.67 -7.04
N ASN A 374 3.51 9.50 -6.27
CA ASN A 374 3.69 10.93 -6.32
C ASN A 374 3.68 11.50 -4.90
N SER A 375 4.36 12.63 -4.70
CA SER A 375 4.55 13.25 -3.38
C SER A 375 3.26 13.84 -2.80
N SER A 376 2.23 14.05 -3.62
CA SER A 376 0.92 14.51 -3.16
C SER A 376 -0.05 13.39 -2.77
N LEU A 377 0.33 12.11 -2.96
CA LEU A 377 -0.48 11.00 -2.47
C LEU A 377 -0.56 11.06 -0.96
N LYS A 378 -1.78 11.04 -0.43
CA LYS A 378 -2.04 11.09 0.99
C LYS A 378 -2.76 9.82 1.42
N ASP A 379 -2.36 9.31 2.58
CA ASP A 379 -3.04 8.21 3.27
C ASP A 379 -4.55 8.52 3.34
N PRO A 380 -5.44 7.60 2.92
CA PRO A 380 -6.88 7.82 2.94
C PRO A 380 -7.42 8.17 4.33
N TYR A 381 -6.72 7.73 5.37
CA TYR A 381 -7.07 7.97 6.77
C TYR A 381 -6.10 8.95 7.46
N TYR A 382 -5.38 9.76 6.68
CA TYR A 382 -4.48 10.77 7.22
C TYR A 382 -5.26 11.79 8.05
N ASP A 383 -6.32 12.39 7.48
CA ASP A 383 -7.16 13.39 8.18
C ASP A 383 -8.39 12.77 8.84
N SER A 384 -9.04 11.84 8.14
CA SER A 384 -10.26 11.19 8.62
C SER A 384 -9.95 9.82 9.21
N PRO A 385 -10.62 9.40 10.29
CA PRO A 385 -10.44 8.08 10.85
C PRO A 385 -11.07 6.98 9.98
N ASN A 386 -10.50 5.78 9.99
CA ASN A 386 -11.12 4.59 9.43
C ASN A 386 -12.19 4.04 10.38
N PHE A 387 -13.45 4.34 10.14
CA PHE A 387 -14.56 3.75 10.91
C PHE A 387 -15.11 2.45 10.31
N GLN A 388 -14.52 1.94 9.23
CA GLN A 388 -14.93 0.69 8.59
C GLN A 388 -14.24 -0.52 9.24
N PHE A 389 -14.88 -1.69 9.12
CA PHE A 389 -14.30 -2.94 9.63
C PHE A 389 -13.04 -3.36 8.87
N THR A 390 -12.97 -3.00 7.59
CA THR A 390 -11.86 -3.33 6.69
C THR A 390 -10.86 -2.19 6.61
N LEU A 391 -9.60 -2.53 6.34
CA LEU A 391 -8.59 -1.58 5.91
C LEU A 391 -8.53 -1.55 4.38
N SER A 392 -8.44 -0.36 3.78
CA SER A 392 -8.25 -0.21 2.33
C SER A 392 -7.20 0.86 2.07
N GLU A 393 -5.96 0.40 1.97
CA GLU A 393 -4.79 1.14 1.54
C GLU A 393 -4.48 0.72 0.12
N ASN A 394 -4.81 1.57 -0.85
CA ASN A 394 -4.67 1.23 -2.26
C ASN A 394 -4.10 2.42 -3.04
N THR A 395 -2.86 2.29 -3.50
CA THR A 395 -2.25 3.34 -4.32
C THR A 395 -2.84 3.36 -5.75
N PRO A 396 -2.77 4.47 -6.49
CA PRO A 396 -3.31 4.51 -7.85
C PRO A 396 -2.54 3.60 -8.83
N ALA A 397 -3.28 2.89 -9.68
CA ALA A 397 -2.73 1.97 -10.68
C ALA A 397 -3.14 2.31 -12.11
N VAL A 398 -2.21 2.14 -13.05
CA VAL A 398 -2.48 2.09 -14.50
C VAL A 398 -2.88 0.68 -14.92
N ILE A 399 -2.16 -0.30 -14.35
CA ILE A 399 -2.37 -1.73 -14.56
C ILE A 399 -2.44 -2.37 -13.17
N ASP A 400 -3.51 -3.10 -12.90
CA ASP A 400 -3.69 -3.93 -11.71
C ASP A 400 -4.55 -5.14 -12.06
N ALA A 401 -3.87 -6.24 -12.39
CA ALA A 401 -4.50 -7.49 -12.78
C ALA A 401 -5.25 -8.18 -11.62
N VAL A 402 -4.95 -7.85 -10.36
CA VAL A 402 -5.62 -8.45 -9.20
C VAL A 402 -6.95 -7.77 -8.95
N SER A 403 -6.98 -6.43 -9.01
CA SER A 403 -8.22 -5.67 -8.93
C SER A 403 -9.15 -5.91 -10.12
N ASN A 404 -8.59 -6.03 -11.32
CA ASN A 404 -9.33 -6.25 -12.55
C ASN A 404 -8.55 -7.21 -13.48
N PRO A 405 -8.97 -8.49 -13.61
CA PRO A 405 -8.28 -9.48 -14.45
C PRO A 405 -8.19 -9.12 -15.94
N ASN A 406 -9.01 -8.18 -16.43
CA ASN A 406 -8.95 -7.69 -17.81
C ASN A 406 -7.93 -6.55 -17.99
N ASN A 407 -7.38 -6.02 -16.90
CA ASN A 407 -6.40 -4.94 -16.89
C ASN A 407 -4.98 -5.53 -16.96
N ILE A 408 -4.68 -6.20 -18.08
CA ILE A 408 -3.39 -6.83 -18.37
C ILE A 408 -2.91 -6.36 -19.73
N TRP A 409 -1.61 -6.06 -19.88
CA TRP A 409 -1.01 -5.81 -21.18
C TRP A 409 -0.17 -7.00 -21.62
N ILE A 410 -0.65 -7.69 -22.66
CA ILE A 410 0.01 -8.86 -23.24
C ILE A 410 0.81 -8.45 -24.48
N LEU A 411 2.07 -8.85 -24.52
CA LEU A 411 3.00 -8.67 -25.63
C LEU A 411 3.39 -10.06 -26.16
N ASN A 412 3.07 -10.36 -27.42
CA ASN A 412 3.31 -11.69 -28.03
C ASN A 412 4.59 -11.68 -28.86
N GLY A 413 5.63 -12.40 -28.41
CA GLY A 413 6.95 -12.44 -29.04
C GLY A 413 8.06 -11.74 -28.24
N ASP A 414 9.15 -11.40 -28.92
CA ASP A 414 10.37 -10.87 -28.29
C ASP A 414 10.27 -9.36 -28.07
N PHE A 415 10.10 -8.96 -26.81
CA PHE A 415 10.16 -7.56 -26.38
C PHE A 415 11.21 -7.36 -25.28
N GLU A 416 11.86 -6.20 -25.34
CA GLU A 416 12.71 -5.71 -24.28
C GLU A 416 11.93 -4.69 -23.45
N ILE A 417 11.97 -4.82 -22.13
CA ILE A 417 11.42 -3.85 -21.18
C ILE A 417 12.59 -3.24 -20.42
N VAL A 418 12.76 -1.92 -20.53
CA VAL A 418 13.81 -1.16 -19.84
C VAL A 418 13.15 -0.18 -18.88
N THR A 419 13.50 -0.26 -17.60
CA THR A 419 13.00 0.62 -16.55
C THR A 419 14.06 1.61 -16.09
N ASN A 420 13.64 2.84 -15.83
CA ASN A 420 14.34 3.81 -15.00
C ASN A 420 13.33 4.59 -14.16
N ASP A 421 13.80 5.51 -13.31
CA ASP A 421 12.94 6.16 -12.32
C ASP A 421 11.79 6.98 -12.91
N ASN A 422 11.94 7.50 -14.13
CA ASN A 422 10.94 8.38 -14.75
C ASN A 422 10.17 7.69 -15.89
N ASP A 423 10.82 6.75 -16.57
CA ASP A 423 10.36 6.19 -17.82
C ASP A 423 10.41 4.66 -17.84
N LEU A 424 9.40 4.08 -18.47
CA LEU A 424 9.34 2.70 -18.90
C LEU A 424 9.43 2.67 -20.43
N LEU A 425 10.42 1.96 -20.96
CA LEU A 425 10.61 1.76 -22.39
C LEU A 425 10.29 0.31 -22.74
N ILE A 426 9.47 0.12 -23.77
CA ILE A 426 9.17 -1.19 -24.34
C ILE A 426 9.60 -1.16 -25.80
N ARG A 427 10.49 -2.08 -26.18
CA ARG A 427 11.03 -2.18 -27.54
C ARG A 427 10.66 -3.52 -28.15
N GLY A 428 10.15 -3.47 -29.39
CA GLY A 428 9.81 -4.65 -30.17
C GLY A 428 8.89 -4.31 -31.34
N ARG A 429 8.82 -5.20 -32.32
CA ARG A 429 7.95 -5.01 -33.50
C ARG A 429 6.49 -5.26 -33.13
N GLY A 430 5.60 -4.40 -33.64
CA GLY A 430 4.16 -4.65 -33.55
C GLY A 430 3.53 -4.41 -32.16
N ILE A 431 4.11 -3.54 -31.34
CA ILE A 431 3.54 -3.19 -30.03
C ILE A 431 2.14 -2.60 -30.22
N LYS A 432 1.13 -3.28 -29.67
CA LYS A 432 -0.25 -2.79 -29.58
C LYS A 432 -0.51 -2.27 -28.17
N ILE A 433 -0.77 -0.98 -28.06
CA ILE A 433 -1.07 -0.33 -26.78
C ILE A 433 -2.59 -0.47 -26.49
N PRO A 434 -3.00 -1.07 -25.35
CA PRO A 434 -4.39 -1.15 -24.92
C PRO A 434 -5.02 0.22 -24.68
N ASP A 435 -6.33 0.33 -24.88
CA ASP A 435 -7.06 1.60 -24.73
C ASP A 435 -7.03 2.16 -23.31
N PHE A 436 -7.09 1.29 -22.29
CA PHE A 436 -7.01 1.72 -20.89
C PHE A 436 -5.65 2.36 -20.56
N ILE A 437 -4.58 1.98 -21.25
CA ILE A 437 -3.25 2.61 -21.12
C ILE A 437 -3.26 3.96 -21.83
N LYS A 438 -3.73 4.01 -23.09
CA LYS A 438 -3.80 5.27 -23.87
C LYS A 438 -4.63 6.36 -23.19
N LYS A 439 -5.68 5.96 -22.47
CA LYS A 439 -6.61 6.87 -21.80
C LYS A 439 -6.25 7.14 -20.34
N SER A 440 -5.21 6.49 -19.80
CA SER A 440 -4.83 6.66 -18.40
C SER A 440 -4.32 8.08 -18.16
N PRO A 441 -4.90 8.83 -17.22
CA PRO A 441 -4.40 10.16 -16.87
C PRO A 441 -3.10 10.11 -16.04
N LEU A 442 -2.71 8.93 -15.56
CA LEU A 442 -1.56 8.74 -14.67
C LEU A 442 -0.22 8.69 -15.42
N ILE A 443 -0.25 8.56 -16.75
CA ILE A 443 0.95 8.40 -17.58
C ILE A 443 0.83 9.20 -18.88
N ASN A 444 1.98 9.60 -19.41
CA ASN A 444 2.12 10.03 -20.80
C ASN A 444 2.69 8.86 -21.60
N ILE A 445 2.16 8.62 -22.80
CA ILE A 445 2.62 7.54 -23.67
C ILE A 445 2.93 8.07 -25.07
N THR A 446 4.09 7.69 -25.59
CA THR A 446 4.53 8.02 -26.95
C THR A 446 5.05 6.76 -27.64
N GLN A 447 4.66 6.56 -28.90
CA GLN A 447 5.16 5.45 -29.72
C GLN A 447 5.94 6.01 -30.91
N THR A 448 7.17 5.56 -31.09
CA THR A 448 8.04 5.94 -32.21
C THR A 448 8.63 4.68 -32.84
N GLY A 449 8.10 4.30 -34.00
CA GLY A 449 8.46 3.06 -34.67
C GLY A 449 8.17 1.84 -33.79
N ASN A 450 9.23 1.13 -33.41
CA ASN A 450 9.18 -0.10 -32.59
C ASN A 450 9.45 0.15 -31.09
N GLU A 451 9.41 1.41 -30.65
CA GLU A 451 9.59 1.77 -29.25
C GLU A 451 8.33 2.45 -28.71
N VAL A 452 7.90 2.03 -27.53
CA VAL A 452 6.89 2.71 -26.72
C VAL A 452 7.55 3.23 -25.45
N LYS A 453 7.45 4.53 -25.24
CA LYS A 453 7.88 5.20 -24.02
C LYS A 453 6.67 5.58 -23.19
N ILE A 454 6.68 5.17 -21.93
CA ILE A 454 5.71 5.56 -20.90
C ILE A 454 6.45 6.42 -19.89
N SER A 455 5.99 7.65 -19.71
CA SER A 455 6.51 8.59 -18.71
C SER A 455 5.50 8.79 -17.61
N MET A 456 5.96 8.73 -16.36
CA MET A 456 5.08 8.87 -15.20
C MET A 456 4.64 10.34 -15.05
N VAL A 457 3.34 10.56 -14.84
CA VAL A 457 2.84 11.91 -14.54
C VAL A 457 3.04 12.16 -13.04
N GLY A 458 3.48 13.37 -12.68
CA GLY A 458 3.63 13.80 -11.29
C GLY A 458 2.29 14.03 -10.59
N ASP A 459 2.26 15.01 -9.69
CA ASP A 459 1.09 15.31 -8.86
C ASP A 459 -0.13 15.70 -9.72
N LEU A 460 -1.17 14.86 -9.70
CA LEU A 460 -2.43 15.07 -10.43
C LEU A 460 -3.55 15.61 -9.54
N VAL A 461 -3.56 15.21 -8.27
CA VAL A 461 -4.61 15.53 -7.32
C VAL A 461 -3.94 16.06 -6.06
N PRO A 462 -4.27 17.28 -5.58
CA PRO A 462 -3.68 17.82 -4.37
C PRO A 462 -3.87 16.89 -3.16
N ALA A 463 -2.94 16.92 -2.20
CA ALA A 463 -3.00 16.10 -0.99
C ALA A 463 -4.26 16.37 -0.13
N GLY A 464 -4.81 17.58 -0.19
CA GLY A 464 -6.09 17.94 0.46
C GLY A 464 -7.34 17.41 -0.26
N GLY A 465 -7.17 16.72 -1.39
CA GLY A 465 -8.27 16.41 -2.29
C GLY A 465 -8.65 17.62 -3.17
N ILE A 466 -9.90 17.66 -3.62
CA ILE A 466 -10.41 18.75 -4.45
C ILE A 466 -11.47 19.52 -3.68
N GLU A 467 -11.27 20.83 -3.53
CA GLU A 467 -12.31 21.74 -3.08
C GLU A 467 -13.29 22.03 -4.22
N ILE A 468 -14.59 21.85 -3.97
CA ILE A 468 -15.65 22.31 -4.87
C ILE A 468 -16.57 23.29 -4.14
N LYS A 469 -17.02 24.33 -4.85
CA LYS A 469 -18.00 25.30 -4.34
C LYS A 469 -19.36 25.03 -4.97
N ASP A 470 -20.34 24.67 -4.17
CA ASP A 470 -21.72 24.44 -4.61
C ASP A 470 -22.72 24.92 -3.56
N LEU A 471 -24.01 24.87 -3.87
CA LEU A 471 -25.08 25.21 -2.96
C LEU A 471 -25.01 24.36 -1.69
N SER A 472 -25.27 25.01 -0.55
CA SER A 472 -25.49 24.38 0.75
C SER A 472 -26.69 23.43 0.71
N ALA A 473 -26.77 22.50 1.67
CA ALA A 473 -27.90 21.59 1.80
C ALA A 473 -29.22 22.35 2.04
N GLU A 474 -29.16 23.42 2.82
CA GLU A 474 -30.27 24.32 3.12
C GLU A 474 -30.77 25.03 1.86
N ALA A 475 -29.83 25.53 1.04
CA ALA A 475 -30.14 26.13 -0.25
C ALA A 475 -30.81 25.11 -1.19
N LEU A 476 -30.24 23.92 -1.33
CA LEU A 476 -30.82 22.83 -2.13
C LEU A 476 -32.23 22.46 -1.66
N HIS A 477 -32.44 22.36 -0.35
CA HIS A 477 -33.74 22.04 0.22
C HIS A 477 -34.76 23.14 -0.08
N PHE A 478 -34.38 24.42 0.08
CA PHE A 478 -35.23 25.55 -0.30
C PHE A 478 -35.63 25.49 -1.78
N PHE A 479 -34.68 25.30 -2.70
CA PHE A 479 -34.98 25.27 -4.14
C PHE A 479 -35.82 24.07 -4.58
N ARG A 480 -35.88 22.98 -3.80
CA ARG A 480 -36.77 21.84 -4.06
C ARG A 480 -38.23 22.10 -3.66
N GLN A 481 -38.52 23.18 -2.92
CA GLN A 481 -39.88 23.50 -2.49
C GLN A 481 -40.71 24.09 -3.63
N LYS A 482 -42.00 23.71 -3.71
CA LYS A 482 -42.93 24.21 -4.75
C LYS A 482 -43.04 25.74 -4.78
N LEU A 483 -42.90 26.40 -3.62
CA LEU A 483 -43.04 27.84 -3.49
C LEU A 483 -41.72 28.62 -3.67
N ALA A 484 -40.59 27.95 -3.89
CA ALA A 484 -39.29 28.60 -3.99
C ALA A 484 -39.26 29.69 -5.07
N VAL A 485 -39.88 29.43 -6.22
CA VAL A 485 -40.00 30.40 -7.32
C VAL A 485 -40.76 31.65 -6.89
N LEU A 486 -41.86 31.51 -6.14
CA LEU A 486 -42.62 32.66 -5.63
C LEU A 486 -41.77 33.48 -4.65
N TYR A 487 -41.07 32.82 -3.73
CA TYR A 487 -40.17 33.49 -2.78
C TYR A 487 -39.03 34.24 -3.48
N LEU A 488 -38.48 33.69 -4.56
CA LEU A 488 -37.48 34.37 -5.39
C LEU A 488 -38.04 35.60 -6.10
N LEU A 489 -39.24 35.50 -6.67
CA LEU A 489 -39.90 36.61 -7.37
C LEU A 489 -40.23 37.78 -6.45
N ILE A 490 -40.60 37.53 -5.18
CA ILE A 490 -40.87 38.57 -4.18
C ILE A 490 -39.61 39.05 -3.44
N GLY A 491 -38.42 38.70 -3.93
CA GLY A 491 -37.14 39.14 -3.37
C GLY A 491 -36.71 38.47 -2.06
N ARG A 492 -37.54 37.61 -1.47
CA ARG A 492 -37.29 36.96 -0.16
C ARG A 492 -36.51 35.65 -0.24
N GLY A 493 -36.39 35.07 -1.43
CA GLY A 493 -35.69 33.81 -1.68
C GLY A 493 -34.18 33.93 -1.92
N TRP A 494 -33.68 35.13 -2.21
CA TRP A 494 -32.28 35.33 -2.61
C TRP A 494 -31.28 35.04 -1.48
N ASN A 495 -31.69 35.24 -0.23
CA ASN A 495 -30.86 34.94 0.95
C ASN A 495 -30.58 33.43 1.12
N TYR A 496 -31.29 32.55 0.40
CA TYR A 496 -31.05 31.12 0.41
C TYR A 496 -30.02 30.67 -0.65
N PHE A 497 -29.50 31.57 -1.51
CA PHE A 497 -28.41 31.26 -2.44
C PHE A 497 -27.04 31.20 -1.73
N THR A 498 -26.93 30.31 -0.75
CA THR A 498 -25.69 30.13 0.00
C THR A 498 -24.86 29.03 -0.63
N LYS A 499 -23.69 29.40 -1.17
CA LYS A 499 -22.66 28.45 -1.62
C LYS A 499 -21.67 28.19 -0.50
N VAL A 500 -21.28 26.94 -0.33
CA VAL A 500 -20.28 26.48 0.62
C VAL A 500 -19.23 25.63 -0.09
N SER A 501 -18.07 25.50 0.54
CA SER A 501 -17.01 24.61 0.07
C SER A 501 -17.29 23.18 0.54
N TYR A 502 -16.91 22.22 -0.30
CA TYR A 502 -16.94 20.79 -0.03
C TYR A 502 -15.60 20.17 -0.41
N THR A 503 -15.17 19.13 0.32
CA THR A 503 -13.94 18.40 0.03
C THR A 503 -14.27 17.07 -0.64
N VAL A 504 -13.80 16.87 -1.87
CA VAL A 504 -13.76 15.55 -2.54
C VAL A 504 -12.44 14.88 -2.16
N PRO A 505 -12.44 13.77 -1.39
CA PRO A 505 -11.23 13.06 -1.02
C PRO A 505 -10.44 12.57 -2.23
N GLN A 506 -9.12 12.48 -2.09
CA GLN A 506 -8.22 12.04 -3.17
C GLN A 506 -8.61 10.65 -3.71
N GLY A 507 -9.02 9.73 -2.84
CA GLY A 507 -9.49 8.40 -3.22
C GLY A 507 -10.72 8.42 -4.14
N GLU A 508 -11.68 9.33 -3.92
CA GLU A 508 -12.82 9.50 -4.84
C GLU A 508 -12.36 10.00 -6.21
N VAL A 509 -11.42 10.96 -6.24
CA VAL A 509 -10.90 11.50 -7.50
C VAL A 509 -10.17 10.43 -8.30
N TYR A 510 -9.33 9.60 -7.68
CA TYR A 510 -8.64 8.50 -8.37
C TYR A 510 -9.61 7.44 -8.87
N ALA A 511 -10.70 7.15 -8.16
CA ALA A 511 -11.76 6.29 -8.67
C ALA A 511 -12.39 6.87 -9.95
N LEU A 512 -12.66 8.18 -9.97
CA LEU A 512 -13.23 8.85 -11.14
C LEU A 512 -12.25 8.94 -12.32
N LEU A 513 -10.95 9.11 -12.05
CA LEU A 513 -9.90 9.04 -13.06
C LEU A 513 -9.77 7.63 -13.65
N TYR A 514 -9.90 6.59 -12.82
CA TYR A 514 -10.02 5.21 -13.30
C TYR A 514 -11.26 5.05 -14.19
N LEU A 515 -12.42 5.56 -13.76
CA LEU A 515 -13.65 5.49 -14.56
C LEU A 515 -13.52 6.23 -15.91
N LYS A 516 -12.75 7.32 -15.96
CA LYS A 516 -12.45 8.07 -17.18
C LYS A 516 -11.65 7.26 -18.20
N SER A 517 -10.83 6.31 -17.77
CA SER A 517 -10.08 5.42 -18.67
C SER A 517 -10.93 4.25 -19.20
N GLN A 518 -12.11 4.02 -18.61
CA GLN A 518 -13.06 3.00 -19.05
C GLN A 518 -13.90 3.45 -20.26
N PRO A 519 -14.55 2.53 -20.99
CA PRO A 519 -15.38 2.92 -22.13
C PRO A 519 -16.61 3.71 -21.68
N SER A 520 -16.88 4.85 -22.32
CA SER A 520 -17.94 5.78 -21.89
C SER A 520 -19.30 5.14 -21.64
N GLY A 521 -20.03 5.65 -20.66
CA GLY A 521 -21.38 5.23 -20.34
C GLY A 521 -21.97 5.97 -19.14
N ARG A 522 -23.30 5.93 -19.01
CA ARG A 522 -24.02 6.62 -17.94
C ARG A 522 -23.69 6.03 -16.57
N VAL A 523 -23.45 6.91 -15.60
CA VAL A 523 -23.13 6.54 -14.22
C VAL A 523 -24.33 6.79 -13.31
N LEU A 524 -24.81 5.73 -12.67
CA LEU A 524 -25.80 5.81 -11.60
C LEU A 524 -25.12 6.32 -10.33
N VAL A 525 -25.68 7.39 -9.75
CA VAL A 525 -25.30 7.94 -8.46
C VAL A 525 -26.50 7.95 -7.52
N TYR A 526 -26.26 7.75 -6.23
CA TYR A 526 -27.32 7.77 -5.23
C TYR A 526 -27.92 9.18 -5.08
N ASP A 527 -29.25 9.26 -5.13
CA ASP A 527 -30.02 10.49 -4.85
C ASP A 527 -30.42 10.53 -3.37
N GLY A 528 -29.46 10.92 -2.53
CA GLY A 528 -29.64 10.98 -1.09
C GLY A 528 -28.59 11.83 -0.41
N GLU A 529 -28.94 12.27 0.80
CA GLU A 529 -28.12 13.12 1.66
C GLU A 529 -27.91 12.44 3.03
N CYS A 530 -26.88 12.88 3.75
CA CYS A 530 -26.65 12.52 5.14
C CYS A 530 -26.41 13.78 5.97
N LEU A 531 -27.48 14.29 6.59
CA LEU A 531 -27.41 15.52 7.38
C LEU A 531 -26.75 15.33 8.75
N GLN A 532 -26.74 14.09 9.27
CA GLN A 532 -26.21 13.75 10.60
C GLN A 532 -24.85 13.04 10.54
N CYS A 533 -24.24 12.93 9.35
CA CYS A 533 -22.92 12.33 9.22
C CYS A 533 -21.85 13.31 9.71
N SER A 534 -20.94 12.83 10.55
CA SER A 534 -19.73 13.53 10.95
C SER A 534 -18.68 13.48 9.84
N TRP A 535 -17.77 14.45 9.83
CA TRP A 535 -16.60 14.43 8.98
C TRP A 535 -15.42 15.11 9.69
N HIS A 536 -14.21 14.69 9.37
CA HIS A 536 -12.96 15.23 9.92
C HIS A 536 -12.06 15.87 8.84
N THR A 537 -12.55 16.01 7.61
CA THR A 537 -11.93 16.83 6.57
C THR A 537 -12.16 18.32 6.79
N GLU A 538 -11.38 19.17 6.12
CA GLU A 538 -11.52 20.64 6.17
C GLU A 538 -12.96 21.11 5.85
N PHE A 539 -13.54 20.58 4.77
CA PHE A 539 -14.93 20.83 4.42
C PHE A 539 -15.75 19.54 4.36
N LYS A 540 -17.08 19.70 4.45
CA LYS A 540 -18.04 18.60 4.38
C LYS A 540 -17.86 17.80 3.07
N PRO A 541 -17.96 16.46 3.10
CA PRO A 541 -18.02 15.68 1.86
C PRO A 541 -19.26 16.05 1.03
N PRO A 542 -19.14 16.22 -0.30
CA PRO A 542 -20.26 16.66 -1.14
C PRO A 542 -21.40 15.63 -1.18
N ALA A 543 -21.06 14.35 -1.03
CA ALA A 543 -21.98 13.23 -0.90
C ALA A 543 -23.05 13.46 0.17
N PHE A 544 -22.66 14.05 1.30
CA PHE A 544 -23.55 14.24 2.45
C PHE A 544 -24.62 15.29 2.20
N SER A 545 -24.48 16.10 1.16
CA SER A 545 -25.47 17.10 0.73
C SER A 545 -26.03 16.78 -0.66
N ASN A 546 -25.92 15.52 -1.10
CA ASN A 546 -26.40 15.02 -2.39
C ASN A 546 -25.80 15.76 -3.61
N GLN A 547 -24.59 16.30 -3.46
CA GLN A 547 -23.88 16.98 -4.55
C GLN A 547 -23.04 15.96 -5.30
N ARG A 548 -23.45 15.53 -6.51
CA ARG A 548 -22.71 14.51 -7.31
C ARG A 548 -22.19 15.00 -8.64
N ARG A 549 -22.30 16.30 -8.95
CA ARG A 549 -21.85 16.85 -10.25
C ARG A 549 -20.36 16.61 -10.52
N TYR A 550 -19.54 16.53 -9.46
CA TYR A 550 -18.13 16.21 -9.57
C TYR A 550 -17.88 14.82 -10.19
N VAL A 551 -18.78 13.85 -9.96
CA VAL A 551 -18.69 12.50 -10.56
C VAL A 551 -18.65 12.60 -12.08
N GLY A 552 -19.59 13.33 -12.68
CA GLY A 552 -19.62 13.51 -14.14
C GLY A 552 -18.45 14.34 -14.66
N LYS A 553 -18.05 15.39 -13.93
CA LYS A 553 -16.92 16.26 -14.28
C LYS A 553 -15.60 15.49 -14.36
N TYR A 554 -15.26 14.69 -13.34
CA TYR A 554 -13.96 14.01 -13.26
C TYR A 554 -13.93 12.68 -13.99
N SER A 555 -15.06 11.96 -14.07
CA SER A 555 -15.14 10.73 -14.88
C SER A 555 -15.30 10.99 -16.38
N GLY A 556 -15.76 12.19 -16.77
CA GLY A 556 -16.12 12.49 -18.17
C GLY A 556 -17.37 11.77 -18.65
N ASN A 557 -18.17 11.20 -17.75
CA ASN A 557 -19.37 10.43 -18.08
C ASN A 557 -20.65 11.17 -17.65
N PRO A 558 -21.77 11.01 -18.37
CA PRO A 558 -23.06 11.55 -17.91
C PRO A 558 -23.52 10.81 -16.64
N ILE A 559 -24.07 11.54 -15.67
CA ILE A 559 -24.58 10.97 -14.43
C ILE A 559 -26.11 10.93 -14.41
N THR A 560 -26.67 10.00 -13.64
CA THR A 560 -28.11 9.92 -13.40
C THR A 560 -28.34 9.61 -11.93
N TYR A 561 -29.14 10.47 -11.30
CA TYR A 561 -29.54 10.35 -9.90
C TYR A 561 -30.72 9.38 -9.80
N ASN A 562 -30.66 8.45 -8.86
CA ASN A 562 -31.82 7.64 -8.52
C ASN A 562 -31.75 7.22 -7.06
N LYS A 563 -32.89 7.35 -6.35
CA LYS A 563 -33.04 6.84 -4.99
C LYS A 563 -33.64 5.44 -4.98
N SER A 564 -34.63 5.20 -5.85
CA SER A 564 -35.45 3.98 -5.87
C SER A 564 -34.64 2.70 -6.02
N VAL A 565 -33.59 2.68 -6.86
CA VAL A 565 -32.68 1.52 -7.01
C VAL A 565 -32.03 1.14 -5.68
N PHE A 566 -31.66 2.12 -4.86
CA PHE A 566 -30.88 1.92 -3.63
C PHE A 566 -31.75 1.61 -2.41
N VAL A 567 -33.02 2.00 -2.43
CA VAL A 567 -33.97 1.79 -1.31
C VAL A 567 -35.06 0.76 -1.63
N ALA A 568 -34.97 0.11 -2.80
CA ALA A 568 -35.90 -0.91 -3.23
C ALA A 568 -36.03 -2.02 -2.19
N LYS A 569 -37.26 -2.49 -1.96
CA LYS A 569 -37.55 -3.53 -0.97
C LYS A 569 -37.47 -4.93 -1.53
N THR A 570 -37.52 -5.07 -2.85
CA THR A 570 -37.41 -6.36 -3.54
C THR A 570 -36.40 -6.31 -4.68
N GLN A 571 -35.79 -7.45 -4.97
CA GLN A 571 -34.87 -7.63 -6.09
C GLN A 571 -35.50 -7.20 -7.42
N SER A 572 -36.75 -7.60 -7.66
CA SER A 572 -37.48 -7.29 -8.89
C SER A 572 -37.69 -5.78 -9.06
N GLU A 573 -38.03 -5.07 -7.98
CA GLU A 573 -38.15 -3.62 -7.97
C GLU A 573 -36.81 -2.94 -8.29
N ALA A 574 -35.73 -3.33 -7.60
CA ALA A 574 -34.40 -2.77 -7.83
C ALA A 574 -33.95 -2.96 -9.29
N LYS A 575 -34.11 -4.17 -9.82
CA LYS A 575 -33.74 -4.50 -11.21
C LYS A 575 -34.58 -3.70 -12.21
N LYS A 576 -35.89 -3.63 -12.01
CA LYS A 576 -36.81 -2.87 -12.88
C LYS A 576 -36.47 -1.38 -12.89
N GLU A 577 -36.18 -0.79 -11.74
CA GLU A 577 -35.77 0.62 -11.67
C GLU A 577 -34.39 0.82 -12.30
N PHE A 578 -33.45 -0.09 -12.07
CA PHE A 578 -32.10 -0.01 -12.62
C PHE A 578 -32.10 -0.07 -14.16
N ASP A 579 -32.87 -0.98 -14.75
CA ASP A 579 -32.94 -1.19 -16.20
C ASP A 579 -33.46 0.04 -16.96
N LYS A 580 -34.41 0.78 -16.36
CA LYS A 580 -34.95 2.03 -16.95
C LYS A 580 -33.89 3.12 -17.12
N LEU A 581 -32.85 3.09 -16.29
CA LEU A 581 -31.83 4.14 -16.28
C LEU A 581 -30.82 3.95 -17.40
N HIS A 582 -30.73 2.75 -18.00
CA HIS A 582 -29.68 2.39 -18.96
C HIS A 582 -28.28 2.82 -18.46
N ALA A 583 -28.04 2.64 -17.15
CA ALA A 583 -26.77 2.94 -16.53
C ALA A 583 -25.77 1.86 -16.93
N LYS A 584 -24.55 2.26 -17.26
CA LYS A 584 -23.43 1.34 -17.51
C LYS A 584 -22.61 1.11 -16.24
N TYR A 585 -22.56 2.11 -15.38
CA TYR A 585 -21.78 2.10 -14.15
C TYR A 585 -22.64 2.48 -12.96
N VAL A 586 -22.31 1.97 -11.78
CA VAL A 586 -22.78 2.46 -10.48
C VAL A 586 -21.58 2.98 -9.71
N TYR A 587 -21.71 4.19 -9.17
CA TYR A 587 -20.71 4.82 -8.32
C TYR A 587 -21.24 4.92 -6.90
N LEU A 588 -20.48 4.38 -5.93
CA LEU A 588 -20.82 4.38 -4.51
C LEU A 588 -19.74 5.11 -3.72
N VAL A 589 -20.15 5.99 -2.81
CA VAL A 589 -19.24 6.69 -1.89
C VAL A 589 -19.08 5.93 -0.58
N LYS A 590 -17.86 5.96 -0.05
CA LYS A 590 -17.45 5.49 1.28
C LYS A 590 -16.71 6.63 1.99
N PHE A 591 -17.13 6.99 3.19
CA PHE A 591 -16.47 8.03 3.97
C PHE A 591 -16.76 7.84 5.45
N GLU A 592 -15.72 7.60 6.26
CA GLU A 592 -15.85 7.34 7.70
C GLU A 592 -16.93 6.29 8.00
N ASN A 593 -18.07 6.66 8.58
CA ASN A 593 -19.20 5.76 8.86
C ASN A 593 -20.29 5.74 7.77
N TYR A 594 -20.21 6.63 6.79
CA TYR A 594 -21.14 6.72 5.68
C TYR A 594 -20.69 5.84 4.52
N THR A 595 -21.48 4.82 4.20
CA THR A 595 -21.20 3.92 3.08
C THR A 595 -22.47 3.71 2.25
N GLU A 596 -22.42 4.07 0.98
CA GLU A 596 -23.44 3.73 0.01
C GLU A 596 -23.28 2.26 -0.42
N LYS A 597 -24.40 1.54 -0.50
CA LYS A 597 -24.42 0.11 -0.86
C LYS A 597 -25.55 -0.17 -1.84
N LEU A 598 -25.36 -1.18 -2.69
CA LEU A 598 -26.46 -1.79 -3.41
C LEU A 598 -27.34 -2.58 -2.42
N PRO A 599 -28.67 -2.53 -2.53
CA PRO A 599 -29.57 -3.18 -1.56
C PRO A 599 -29.63 -4.70 -1.73
N PHE A 600 -29.20 -5.23 -2.88
CA PHE A 600 -29.19 -6.66 -3.20
C PHE A 600 -27.81 -7.10 -3.71
N SER A 601 -27.64 -8.40 -3.94
CA SER A 601 -26.37 -8.93 -4.44
C SER A 601 -26.04 -8.29 -5.79
N PRO A 602 -24.78 -7.92 -6.07
CA PRO A 602 -24.37 -7.37 -7.36
C PRO A 602 -24.78 -8.22 -8.56
N GLY A 603 -24.80 -9.55 -8.40
CA GLY A 603 -25.27 -10.49 -9.42
C GLY A 603 -26.73 -10.26 -9.82
N ASP A 604 -27.57 -9.79 -8.89
CA ASP A 604 -28.99 -9.53 -9.13
C ASP A 604 -29.23 -8.33 -10.05
N LEU A 605 -28.32 -7.36 -10.01
CA LEU A 605 -28.32 -6.19 -10.90
C LEU A 605 -27.47 -6.43 -12.16
N ASN A 606 -26.89 -7.63 -12.31
CA ASN A 606 -25.94 -7.97 -13.36
C ASN A 606 -24.75 -6.98 -13.44
N VAL A 607 -24.23 -6.60 -12.27
CA VAL A 607 -23.05 -5.72 -12.16
C VAL A 607 -21.87 -6.45 -11.50
N GLU A 608 -20.66 -6.03 -11.82
CA GLU A 608 -19.42 -6.50 -11.20
C GLU A 608 -18.56 -5.33 -10.72
N LYS A 609 -17.89 -5.53 -9.59
CA LYS A 609 -16.98 -4.51 -9.04
C LYS A 609 -15.74 -4.47 -9.91
N ILE A 610 -15.47 -3.31 -10.50
CA ILE A 610 -14.27 -3.09 -11.32
C ILE A 610 -13.26 -2.17 -10.65
N PHE A 611 -13.61 -1.58 -9.51
CA PHE A 611 -12.72 -0.73 -8.71
C PHE A 611 -13.23 -0.60 -7.27
N SER A 612 -12.32 -0.56 -6.30
CA SER A 612 -12.59 -0.14 -4.93
C SER A 612 -11.33 0.39 -4.27
N ASN A 613 -11.49 1.44 -3.46
CA ASN A 613 -10.50 1.93 -2.50
C ASN A 613 -11.21 2.39 -1.22
N ALA A 614 -10.52 3.09 -0.33
CA ALA A 614 -11.08 3.63 0.91
C ALA A 614 -12.35 4.49 0.72
N ASN A 615 -12.44 5.26 -0.37
CA ASN A 615 -13.47 6.29 -0.51
C ASN A 615 -14.56 6.03 -1.55
N ALA A 616 -14.36 5.06 -2.45
CA ALA A 616 -15.32 4.79 -3.52
C ALA A 616 -15.32 3.34 -3.99
N GLU A 617 -16.45 2.94 -4.57
CA GLU A 617 -16.57 1.72 -5.37
C GLU A 617 -17.19 2.03 -6.73
N ILE A 618 -16.74 1.31 -7.76
CA ILE A 618 -17.32 1.37 -9.11
C ILE A 618 -17.72 -0.03 -9.53
N TRP A 619 -18.97 -0.14 -9.93
CA TRP A 619 -19.56 -1.37 -10.47
C TRP A 619 -19.92 -1.16 -11.93
N ALA A 620 -19.59 -2.10 -12.80
CA ALA A 620 -19.94 -2.07 -14.21
C ALA A 620 -21.01 -3.12 -14.52
N VAL A 621 -21.96 -2.79 -15.40
CA VAL A 621 -22.89 -3.78 -15.96
C VAL A 621 -22.11 -4.78 -16.79
N LYS A 622 -22.28 -6.07 -16.50
CA LYS A 622 -21.66 -7.14 -17.29
C LYS A 622 -22.20 -7.08 -18.71
N SER A 623 -21.31 -7.03 -19.69
CA SER A 623 -21.70 -7.29 -21.08
C SER A 623 -22.31 -8.69 -21.15
N PRO A 624 -23.41 -8.92 -21.88
CA PRO A 624 -23.81 -10.28 -22.18
C PRO A 624 -22.61 -10.96 -22.85
N ASN A 625 -22.19 -12.11 -22.30
CA ASN A 625 -21.10 -12.90 -22.86
C ASN A 625 -21.32 -13.05 -24.37
N LEU A 626 -20.34 -12.61 -25.17
CA LEU A 626 -20.26 -12.89 -26.60
C LEU A 626 -19.96 -14.38 -26.81
#